data_AF-A0A523U069-F1
#
_entry.id   AF-A0A523U069-F1
#
_cell.length_a   1.000
_cell.length_b   1.000
_cell.length_c   1.000
_cell.angle_alpha   90.00
_cell.angle_beta   90.00
_cell.angle_gamma   90.00
#
_symmetry.space_group_name_H-M   'P 1'
#
loop_
_entity.id
_entity.type
_entity.pdbx_description
1 polymer ?
#
loop_
_entity_poly.entity_id
_entity_poly.type
_entity_poly.pdbx_seq_one_letter_code
_entity_poly.pdbx_strand_id
1 'polypeptide(L)'
;MGLTACSTFWPSTGIGSLLDGGIESNGERIYFTATTERGTRIRSRSGSAFDGMMGRQTCASCHGSDGQGGAHIMHMQAMDAPDITWEMLSSLEHGGHDEADEDAEELP
;
A
#
# COMPACT_ATOMS: atom_id res chain seq x y z
N MET A 1 13.11 54.50 -26.34
CA MET A 1 12.22 53.45 -25.79
C MET A 1 13.08 52.24 -25.44
N GLY A 2 13.07 51.79 -24.19
CA GLY A 2 13.76 50.57 -23.75
C GLY A 2 12.95 49.94 -22.63
N LEU A 3 12.32 48.80 -22.92
CA LEU A 3 11.52 48.05 -21.96
C LEU A 3 12.46 47.12 -21.19
N THR A 4 12.77 47.45 -19.94
CA THR A 4 13.43 46.53 -19.02
C THR A 4 12.37 45.58 -18.46
N ALA A 5 12.33 44.36 -18.98
CA ALA A 5 11.54 43.28 -18.44
C ALA A 5 12.05 42.93 -17.03
N CYS A 6 11.23 43.14 -16.01
CA CYS A 6 11.47 42.55 -14.70
C CYS A 6 11.30 41.04 -14.84
N SER A 7 12.41 40.31 -14.92
CA SER A 7 12.41 38.86 -14.74
C SER A 7 12.00 38.57 -13.30
N THR A 8 10.71 38.36 -13.08
CA THR A 8 10.21 37.66 -11.89
C THR A 8 10.78 36.25 -11.95
N PHE A 9 11.93 36.07 -11.33
CA PHE A 9 12.46 34.78 -10.94
C PHE A 9 11.46 34.20 -9.95
N TRP A 10 10.42 33.55 -10.48
CA TRP A 10 9.54 32.71 -9.69
C TRP A 10 10.39 31.50 -9.32
N PRO A 11 10.76 31.30 -8.04
CA PRO A 11 11.24 29.99 -7.65
C PRO A 11 10.10 29.04 -7.99
N SER A 12 10.35 28.17 -8.96
CA SER A 12 9.56 26.97 -9.19
C SER A 12 9.72 26.10 -7.94
N THR A 13 9.11 26.52 -6.83
CA THR A 13 8.91 25.67 -5.67
C THR A 13 7.92 24.63 -6.14
N GLY A 14 8.47 23.56 -6.71
CA GLY A 14 7.72 22.41 -7.12
C GLY A 14 6.89 21.95 -5.93
N ILE A 15 5.60 21.84 -6.17
CA ILE A 15 4.63 21.10 -5.34
C ILE A 15 5.08 19.65 -5.04
N GLY A 16 6.20 19.18 -5.58
CA GLY A 16 6.84 17.92 -5.23
C GLY A 16 7.58 17.93 -3.87
N SER A 17 7.91 19.08 -3.30
CA SER A 17 8.70 19.15 -2.04
C SER A 17 7.87 18.93 -0.76
N LEU A 18 6.55 19.08 -0.81
CA LEU A 18 5.70 18.85 0.37
C LEU A 18 5.46 17.36 0.66
N LEU A 19 5.79 16.48 -0.27
CA LEU A 19 5.65 15.03 -0.15
C LEU A 19 6.99 14.35 0.19
N ASP A 20 8.11 15.01 -0.08
CA ASP A 20 9.46 14.46 0.10
C ASP A 20 10.09 14.86 1.44
N GLY A 21 9.55 15.87 2.12
CA GLY A 21 10.01 16.34 3.44
C GLY A 21 9.45 15.60 4.66
N GLY A 22 8.67 14.53 4.45
CA GLY A 22 7.97 13.82 5.54
C GLY A 22 7.78 12.33 5.30
N ILE A 23 8.60 11.72 4.44
CA ILE A 23 8.66 10.26 4.26
C ILE A 23 10.06 9.81 4.68
N GLU A 24 10.17 9.15 5.83
CA GLU A 24 11.46 8.85 6.46
C GLU A 24 12.19 7.66 5.83
N SER A 25 11.47 6.79 5.11
CA SER A 25 12.04 5.59 4.50
C SER A 25 11.29 5.13 3.23
N ASN A 26 11.95 4.29 2.43
CA ASN A 26 11.27 3.61 1.31
C ASN A 26 10.10 2.73 1.79
N GLY A 27 10.20 2.14 2.99
CA GLY A 27 9.10 1.38 3.59
C GLY A 27 7.88 2.25 3.84
N GLU A 28 8.08 3.43 4.45
CA GLU A 28 7.02 4.41 4.69
C GLU A 28 6.39 4.91 3.37
N ARG A 29 7.23 5.17 2.36
CA ARG A 29 6.75 5.54 1.02
C ARG A 29 5.83 4.49 0.45
N ILE A 30 6.25 3.23 0.48
CA ILE A 30 5.47 2.11 -0.05
C ILE A 30 4.17 1.98 0.74
N TYR A 31 4.23 2.04 2.07
CA TYR A 31 3.08 1.87 2.95
C TYR A 31 1.97 2.88 2.67
N PHE A 32 2.33 4.17 2.60
CA PHE A 32 1.35 5.24 2.42
C PHE A 32 0.99 5.53 0.97
N THR A 33 1.82 5.14 0.00
CA THR A 33 1.64 5.58 -1.40
C THR A 33 1.64 4.46 -2.43
N ALA A 34 1.92 3.21 -2.03
CA ALA A 34 2.12 2.06 -2.92
C ALA A 34 3.16 2.35 -4.03
N THR A 35 4.15 3.18 -3.74
CA THR A 35 5.19 3.60 -4.70
C THR A 35 6.56 3.40 -4.07
N THR A 36 7.51 2.88 -4.85
CA THR A 36 8.90 2.69 -4.41
C THR A 36 9.67 4.01 -4.43
N GLU A 37 10.85 4.04 -3.82
CA GLU A 37 11.80 5.14 -3.91
C GLU A 37 12.14 5.52 -5.36
N ARG A 38 12.13 4.55 -6.28
CA ARG A 38 12.37 4.74 -7.72
C ARG A 38 11.16 5.28 -8.47
N GLY A 39 10.09 5.66 -7.76
CA GLY A 39 8.84 6.14 -8.35
C GLY A 39 8.01 5.06 -9.03
N THR A 40 8.36 3.77 -8.84
CA THR A 40 7.61 2.67 -9.46
C THR A 40 6.41 2.33 -8.61
N ARG A 41 5.21 2.32 -9.20
CA ARG A 41 4.00 1.89 -8.50
C ARG A 41 4.02 0.37 -8.32
N ILE A 42 3.78 -0.08 -7.10
CA ILE A 42 3.52 -1.47 -6.79
C ILE A 42 2.09 -1.78 -7.19
N ARG A 43 1.92 -2.80 -8.04
CA ARG A 43 0.60 -3.33 -8.37
C ARG A 43 0.25 -4.38 -7.34
N SER A 44 -0.86 -4.18 -6.64
CA SER A 44 -1.49 -5.27 -5.92
C SER A 44 -1.90 -6.33 -6.94
N ARG A 45 -1.53 -7.58 -6.66
CA ARG A 45 -2.06 -8.75 -7.35
C ARG A 45 -2.87 -9.51 -6.31
N SER A 46 -4.08 -9.05 -6.05
CA SER A 46 -5.06 -9.86 -5.34
C SER A 46 -5.55 -10.89 -6.34
N GLY A 47 -5.36 -12.19 -6.10
CA GLY A 47 -5.95 -13.24 -6.95
C GLY A 47 -7.49 -13.30 -6.92
N SER A 48 -8.14 -12.18 -6.56
CA SER A 48 -9.55 -12.02 -6.26
C SER A 48 -10.24 -11.27 -7.40
N ALA A 49 -11.56 -11.41 -7.52
CA ALA A 49 -12.38 -10.69 -8.51
C ALA A 49 -12.28 -9.15 -8.44
N PHE A 50 -11.59 -8.62 -7.42
CA PHE A 50 -11.39 -7.21 -7.15
C PHE A 50 -10.12 -6.60 -7.76
N ASP A 51 -9.27 -7.40 -8.44
CA ASP A 51 -7.93 -7.03 -8.95
C ASP A 51 -7.91 -5.86 -9.97
N GLY A 52 -9.08 -5.34 -10.36
CA GLY A 52 -9.21 -4.10 -11.14
C GLY A 52 -10.28 -3.12 -10.63
N MET A 53 -11.06 -3.51 -9.63
CA MET A 53 -12.14 -2.68 -9.03
C MET A 53 -11.65 -1.91 -7.81
N MET A 54 -10.58 -2.40 -7.19
CA MET A 54 -9.84 -1.74 -6.12
C MET A 54 -8.96 -0.71 -6.81
N GLY A 55 -9.30 0.57 -6.73
CA GLY A 55 -8.53 1.65 -7.38
C GLY A 55 -7.11 1.81 -6.82
N ARG A 56 -6.69 3.05 -6.62
CA ARG A 56 -5.38 3.36 -6.00
C ARG A 56 -5.41 3.05 -4.49
N GLN A 57 -5.46 1.78 -4.10
CA GLN A 57 -5.40 1.37 -2.70
C GLN A 57 -3.94 1.28 -2.25
N THR A 58 -3.66 1.82 -1.07
CA THR A 58 -2.36 1.75 -0.40
C THR A 58 -2.44 0.76 0.77
N CYS A 59 -1.31 0.35 1.33
CA CYS A 59 -1.30 -0.56 2.49
C CYS A 59 -2.16 0.01 3.64
N ALA A 60 -2.00 1.30 3.90
CA ALA A 60 -2.75 2.04 4.92
C ALA A 60 -4.26 2.13 4.64
N SER A 61 -4.71 1.89 3.41
CA SER A 61 -6.15 1.92 3.07
C SER A 61 -6.93 0.77 3.70
N CYS A 62 -6.24 -0.33 4.05
CA CYS A 62 -6.81 -1.48 4.74
C CYS A 62 -6.22 -1.65 6.14
N HIS A 63 -4.94 -1.37 6.33
CA HIS A 63 -4.27 -1.63 7.62
C HIS A 63 -4.24 -0.42 8.58
N GLY A 64 -4.84 0.70 8.19
CA GLY A 64 -4.74 1.95 8.95
C GLY A 64 -3.36 2.61 8.81
N SER A 65 -3.13 3.75 9.45
CA SER A 65 -1.81 4.40 9.43
C SER A 65 -0.81 3.75 10.39
N ASP A 66 -1.31 3.00 11.36
CA ASP A 66 -0.60 2.34 12.45
C ASP A 66 -0.41 0.83 12.24
N GLY A 67 -0.99 0.27 11.16
CA GLY A 67 -0.87 -1.15 10.85
C GLY A 67 -1.81 -2.06 11.62
N GLN A 68 -2.69 -1.53 12.47
CA GLN A 68 -3.58 -2.35 13.32
C GLN A 68 -4.69 -3.06 12.54
N GLY A 69 -5.01 -2.60 11.32
CA GLY A 69 -6.08 -3.17 10.52
C GLY A 69 -7.48 -2.88 11.06
N GLY A 70 -8.41 -3.78 10.76
CA GLY A 70 -9.80 -3.72 11.17
C GLY A 70 -10.80 -3.94 10.04
N ALA A 71 -12.08 -3.78 10.41
CA ALA A 71 -13.20 -4.06 9.53
C ALA A 71 -13.47 -2.91 8.54
N HIS A 72 -13.55 -3.27 7.27
CA HIS A 72 -13.85 -2.35 6.16
C HIS A 72 -14.93 -2.95 5.26
N ILE A 73 -15.82 -2.10 4.77
CA ILE A 73 -16.80 -2.49 3.75
C ILE A 73 -16.30 -2.05 2.39
N MET A 74 -16.08 -3.02 1.51
CA MET A 74 -15.66 -2.79 0.14
C MET A 74 -16.61 -3.55 -0.78
N HIS A 75 -17.25 -2.82 -1.70
CA HIS A 75 -18.20 -3.40 -2.66
C HIS A 75 -19.27 -4.31 -2.03
N MET A 76 -19.92 -3.83 -0.96
CA MET A 76 -20.93 -4.59 -0.19
C MET A 76 -20.40 -5.85 0.50
N GLN A 77 -19.09 -6.08 0.52
CA GLN A 77 -18.45 -7.14 1.27
C GLN A 77 -17.74 -6.57 2.50
N ALA A 78 -17.88 -7.25 3.63
CA ALA A 78 -17.05 -6.98 4.79
C ALA A 78 -15.71 -7.68 4.61
N MET A 79 -14.63 -6.94 4.79
CA MET A 79 -13.27 -7.45 4.88
C MET A 79 -12.69 -7.01 6.21
N ASP A 80 -12.03 -7.92 6.92
CA ASP A 80 -11.30 -7.61 8.15
C ASP A 80 -9.80 -7.71 7.82
N ALA A 81 -9.12 -6.56 7.85
CA ALA A 81 -7.69 -6.51 7.60
C ALA A 81 -6.96 -6.86 8.89
N PRO A 82 -6.02 -7.84 8.88
CA PRO A 82 -5.29 -8.21 10.08
C PRO A 82 -4.34 -7.10 10.55
N ASP A 83 -3.96 -7.17 11.81
CA ASP A 83 -2.87 -6.38 12.39
C ASP A 83 -1.54 -6.85 11.77
N ILE A 84 -0.80 -5.91 11.19
CA ILE A 84 0.50 -6.10 10.54
C ILE A 84 1.61 -5.29 11.22
N THR A 85 1.41 -4.91 12.48
CA THR A 85 2.47 -4.33 13.32
C THR A 85 3.66 -5.30 13.42
N TRP A 86 4.85 -4.76 13.66
CA TRP A 86 6.05 -5.57 13.78
C TRP A 86 5.92 -6.60 14.90
N GLU A 87 5.30 -6.20 16.01
CA GLU A 87 5.01 -7.06 17.15
C GLU A 87 4.16 -8.25 16.73
N MET A 88 3.07 -8.03 15.98
CA MET A 88 2.23 -9.13 15.48
C MET A 88 2.96 -10.02 14.48
N LEU A 89 3.63 -9.43 13.48
CA LEU A 89 4.34 -10.18 12.45
C LEU A 89 5.53 -10.99 13.00
N SER A 90 6.22 -10.48 14.01
CA SER A 90 7.35 -11.17 14.64
C SER A 90 6.93 -12.19 15.70
N SER A 91 5.72 -12.05 16.26
CA SER A 91 5.13 -13.00 17.20
C SER A 91 4.46 -14.20 16.54
N LEU A 92 4.07 -14.08 15.26
CA LEU A 92 3.66 -15.22 14.46
C LEU A 92 4.86 -16.18 14.36
N GLU A 93 4.85 -17.25 15.13
CA GLU A 93 5.71 -18.40 14.86
C GLU A 93 5.50 -18.81 13.40
N HIS A 94 6.58 -19.23 12.73
CA HIS A 94 6.58 -19.66 11.34
C HIS A 94 5.77 -20.96 11.18
N GLY A 95 4.45 -20.90 11.36
CA GLY A 95 3.51 -21.99 11.15
C GLY A 95 3.61 -22.40 9.70
N GLY A 96 4.24 -23.56 9.49
CA GLY A 96 4.39 -24.19 8.20
C GLY A 96 3.04 -24.34 7.51
N HIS A 97 3.08 -24.19 6.20
CA HIS A 97 1.98 -24.54 5.32
C HIS A 97 1.83 -26.07 5.40
N ASP A 98 0.96 -26.55 6.28
CA ASP A 98 0.57 -27.96 6.30
C ASP A 98 -0.39 -28.16 5.12
N GLU A 99 0.16 -28.62 3.99
CA GLU A 99 -0.57 -29.12 2.84
C GLU A 99 -1.54 -30.21 3.33
N ALA A 100 -2.83 -29.91 3.38
CA ALA A 100 -3.86 -30.94 3.43
C ALA A 100 -4.05 -31.47 2.00
N ASP A 101 -3.11 -32.34 1.58
CA ASP A 101 -3.41 -33.38 0.60
C ASP A 101 -4.49 -34.27 1.24
N GLU A 102 -5.76 -33.96 0.97
CA GLU A 102 -6.85 -34.89 1.24
C GLU A 102 -7.05 -35.77 0.01
N ASP A 103 -6.51 -36.98 0.16
CA ASP A 103 -6.61 -38.11 -0.74
C ASP A 103 -8.05 -38.31 -1.23
N ALA A 104 -8.29 -38.07 -2.52
CA ALA A 104 -9.48 -38.55 -3.21
C ALA A 104 -9.34 -40.06 -3.47
N GLU A 105 -9.45 -40.86 -2.41
CA GLU A 105 -9.59 -42.32 -2.49
C GLU A 105 -11.05 -42.67 -2.86
N GLU A 106 -11.23 -42.97 -4.15
CA GLU A 106 -12.13 -43.93 -4.79
C GLU A 106 -13.17 -44.67 -3.92
N LEU A 107 -14.48 -44.57 -4.26
CA LEU A 107 -15.52 -45.59 -3.98
C LEU A 107 -16.76 -45.36 -4.88
N PRO A 108 -17.54 -46.40 -5.26
CA PRO A 108 -17.25 -47.59 -6.06
C PRO A 108 -17.70 -47.49 -7.54
#